data_AF-A0A940FSK6-F1
#
_entry.id   AF-A0A940FSK6-F1
#
_cell.length_a   1.000
_cell.length_b   1.000
_cell.length_c   1.000
_cell.angle_alpha   90.00
_cell.angle_beta   90.00
_cell.angle_gamma   90.00
#
_symmetry.space_group_name_H-M   'P 1'
#
loop_
_entity.id
_entity.type
_entity.pdbx_description
1 polymer ?
#
loop_
_entity_poly.entity_id
_entity_poly.type
_entity_poly.pdbx_seq_one_letter_code
_entity_poly.pdbx_strand_id
1 'polypeptide(L)'
;MNRSFKTGLPAIILSLLSLGSIAQTSTKTTDVPHGWQLLDKSKDGYYGISINQAYEFVKSKNLKSNPVIVAVIDSGVDTLHEDLKSILWKNPKEIPGNGKDDDGNGYIDDVYGWNFLGGKDGRNVKQDSYEGARVYHTLKAKYGNVTLDTATLKGDSLEEYKTWLKAKSKVEGEGGEAPGLDLSMLRKALNSAKKSDSILRKALGKDTFTGNDLDTFQANGVAEKAAKGGLLYLFRA
;
A
#
# COMPACT_ATOMS: atom_id res chain seq x y z
N MET A 1 2.34 81.47 -64.30
CA MET A 1 1.12 82.07 -63.73
C MET A 1 0.09 80.95 -63.59
N ASN A 2 -0.52 80.78 -62.41
CA ASN A 2 -1.46 79.71 -61.99
C ASN A 2 -0.86 78.29 -61.88
N ARG A 3 -1.14 77.44 -60.88
CA ARG A 3 -1.89 77.52 -59.61
C ARG A 3 -1.69 76.15 -58.91
N SER A 4 -1.67 76.18 -57.57
CA SER A 4 -2.43 75.26 -56.67
C SER A 4 -2.14 73.75 -56.73
N PHE A 5 -1.39 73.18 -55.77
CA PHE A 5 -1.79 72.65 -54.46
C PHE A 5 -2.34 71.20 -54.45
N LYS A 6 -1.81 70.47 -53.47
CA LYS A 6 -2.44 69.45 -52.60
C LYS A 6 -2.28 67.95 -52.94
N THR A 7 -1.87 67.28 -51.85
CA THR A 7 -2.30 65.97 -51.31
C THR A 7 -1.56 64.71 -51.73
N GLY A 8 -1.03 64.02 -50.71
CA GLY A 8 -0.73 62.59 -50.77
C GLY A 8 0.50 62.18 -49.95
N LEU A 9 0.36 62.06 -48.61
CA LEU A 9 1.16 61.10 -47.85
C LEU A 9 0.40 59.75 -47.88
N PRO A 10 1.08 58.61 -48.01
CA PRO A 10 1.33 57.86 -46.78
C PRO A 10 2.75 57.28 -46.72
N ALA A 11 3.41 57.51 -45.58
CA ALA A 11 4.62 56.81 -45.20
C ALA A 11 4.25 55.52 -44.45
N ILE A 12 4.88 54.44 -44.90
CA ILE A 12 4.89 53.08 -44.35
C ILE A 12 5.47 53.11 -42.93
N ILE A 13 4.80 52.50 -41.94
CA ILE A 13 5.50 51.97 -40.76
C ILE A 13 5.06 50.52 -40.52
N LEU A 14 6.08 49.69 -40.59
CA LEU A 14 6.18 48.24 -40.50
C LEU A 14 5.96 47.79 -39.03
N SER A 15 4.89 47.04 -38.74
CA SER A 15 4.75 46.33 -37.47
C SER A 15 5.37 44.94 -37.58
N LEU A 16 6.54 44.75 -36.97
CA LEU A 16 7.17 43.45 -36.76
C LEU A 16 6.27 42.58 -35.87
N LEU A 17 5.77 41.47 -36.41
CA LEU A 17 5.24 40.35 -35.62
C LEU A 17 6.41 39.65 -34.90
N SER A 18 6.44 39.72 -33.57
CA SER A 18 7.21 38.79 -32.75
C SER A 18 6.41 37.50 -32.56
N LEU A 19 6.72 36.48 -33.35
CA LEU A 19 6.30 35.11 -33.05
C LEU A 19 7.04 34.61 -31.80
N GLY A 20 6.39 34.72 -30.65
CA GLY A 20 6.79 33.97 -29.46
C GLY A 20 6.58 32.48 -29.70
N SER A 21 7.66 31.75 -29.95
CA SER A 21 7.65 30.29 -29.95
C SER A 21 7.47 29.82 -28.50
N ILE A 22 6.25 29.44 -28.14
CA ILE A 22 6.00 28.70 -26.90
C ILE A 22 6.54 27.28 -27.15
N ALA A 23 7.76 27.02 -26.69
CA ALA A 23 8.29 25.67 -26.61
C ALA A 23 7.46 24.89 -25.59
N GLN A 24 6.54 24.08 -26.10
CA GLN A 24 5.78 23.12 -25.31
C GLN A 24 6.78 22.04 -24.87
N THR A 25 7.32 22.16 -23.66
CA THR A 25 8.10 21.10 -23.03
C THR A 25 7.17 19.91 -22.83
N SER A 26 7.26 18.95 -23.75
CA SER A 26 6.75 17.62 -23.51
C SER A 26 7.49 17.07 -22.31
N THR A 27 6.80 16.95 -21.18
CA THR A 27 7.27 16.13 -20.07
C THR A 27 7.31 14.69 -20.59
N LYS A 28 8.46 14.27 -21.12
CA LYS A 28 8.79 12.85 -21.20
C LYS A 28 8.70 12.33 -19.78
N THR A 29 7.65 11.56 -19.48
CA THR A 29 7.69 10.61 -18.38
C THR A 29 8.84 9.68 -18.70
N THR A 30 10.02 9.96 -18.13
CA THR A 30 11.13 9.01 -18.15
C THR A 30 10.66 7.82 -17.32
N ASP A 31 10.23 6.76 -18.01
CA ASP A 31 9.86 5.52 -17.36
C ASP A 31 11.03 5.07 -16.48
N VAL A 32 10.74 4.69 -15.23
CA VAL A 32 11.79 4.33 -14.27
C VAL A 32 12.43 3.03 -14.77
N PRO A 33 13.75 2.97 -14.95
CA PRO A 33 14.40 1.76 -15.42
C PRO A 33 14.07 0.56 -14.54
N HIS A 34 13.88 -0.59 -15.17
CA HIS A 34 13.77 -1.83 -14.43
C HIS A 34 15.06 -2.06 -13.65
N GLY A 35 14.93 -2.41 -12.37
CA GLY A 35 16.09 -2.57 -11.50
C GLY A 35 16.74 -1.25 -11.06
N TRP A 36 16.04 -0.10 -11.14
CA TRP A 36 16.56 1.18 -10.66
C TRP A 36 17.12 1.13 -9.23
N GLN A 37 16.55 0.27 -8.37
CA GLN A 37 16.99 0.08 -6.99
C GLN A 37 18.42 -0.48 -6.90
N LEU A 38 18.95 -1.05 -7.98
CA LEU A 38 20.31 -1.58 -8.08
C LEU A 38 21.33 -0.54 -8.57
N LEU A 39 20.85 0.57 -9.14
CA LEU A 39 21.65 1.61 -9.78
C LEU A 39 22.32 2.54 -8.77
N ASP A 40 23.20 3.41 -9.26
CA ASP A 40 23.92 4.40 -8.48
C ASP A 40 23.49 5.84 -8.79
N LYS A 41 23.49 6.70 -7.77
CA LYS A 41 23.08 8.10 -7.91
C LYS A 41 24.02 8.89 -8.81
N SER A 42 25.32 8.71 -8.67
CA SER A 42 26.33 9.51 -9.36
C SER A 42 26.57 9.02 -10.79
N LYS A 43 26.54 7.70 -11.01
CA LYS A 43 26.74 7.09 -12.34
C LYS A 43 25.46 7.10 -13.18
N ASP A 44 24.33 6.74 -12.58
CA ASP A 44 23.08 6.46 -13.32
C ASP A 44 21.98 7.49 -13.04
N GLY A 45 22.12 8.34 -12.01
CA GLY A 45 21.12 9.34 -11.62
C GLY A 45 20.02 8.83 -10.69
N TYR A 46 20.08 7.57 -10.25
CA TYR A 46 19.04 6.93 -9.43
C TYR A 46 19.52 6.63 -8.01
N TYR A 47 18.68 6.86 -7.01
CA TYR A 47 18.97 6.55 -5.61
C TYR A 47 18.81 5.05 -5.29
N GLY A 48 19.57 4.19 -5.97
CA GLY A 48 19.65 2.76 -5.68
C GLY A 48 20.76 2.39 -4.68
N ILE A 49 20.99 1.09 -4.53
CA ILE A 49 21.99 0.51 -3.60
C ILE A 49 23.39 0.37 -4.20
N SER A 50 23.59 0.82 -5.44
CA SER A 50 24.88 0.77 -6.14
C SER A 50 25.50 -0.65 -6.22
N ILE A 51 24.69 -1.68 -6.49
CA ILE A 51 25.10 -3.09 -6.38
C ILE A 51 26.30 -3.43 -7.27
N ASN A 52 26.37 -2.86 -8.47
CA ASN A 52 27.45 -3.11 -9.42
C ASN A 52 28.79 -2.61 -8.87
N GLN A 53 28.79 -1.48 -8.18
CA GLN A 53 30.00 -0.94 -7.53
C GLN A 53 30.45 -1.83 -6.38
N ALA A 54 29.51 -2.41 -5.62
CA ALA A 54 29.84 -3.37 -4.56
C ALA A 54 30.53 -4.63 -5.14
N TYR A 55 30.02 -5.18 -6.26
CA TYR A 55 30.67 -6.29 -6.95
C TYR A 55 32.06 -5.93 -7.51
N GLU A 56 32.18 -4.75 -8.14
CA GLU A 56 33.47 -4.23 -8.62
C GLU A 56 34.47 -4.08 -7.47
N PHE A 57 34.03 -3.56 -6.32
CA PHE A 57 34.87 -3.40 -5.13
C PHE A 57 35.40 -4.75 -4.62
N VAL A 58 34.51 -5.73 -4.41
CA VAL A 58 34.87 -7.09 -3.94
C VAL A 58 35.88 -7.72 -4.89
N LYS A 59 35.65 -7.60 -6.21
CA LYS A 59 36.56 -8.11 -7.25
C LYS A 59 37.91 -7.39 -7.24
N SER A 60 37.91 -6.06 -7.15
CA SER A 60 39.14 -5.24 -7.16
C SER A 60 40.05 -5.52 -5.97
N LYS A 61 39.47 -5.93 -4.84
CA LYS A 61 40.17 -6.28 -3.61
C LYS A 61 40.51 -7.77 -3.51
N ASN A 62 40.14 -8.57 -4.52
CA ASN A 62 40.30 -10.03 -4.52
C ASN A 62 39.79 -10.68 -3.23
N LEU A 63 38.66 -10.19 -2.70
CA LEU A 63 38.07 -10.70 -1.48
C LEU A 63 37.45 -12.07 -1.75
N LYS A 64 37.72 -13.04 -0.87
CA LYS A 64 37.15 -14.37 -0.96
C LYS A 64 35.75 -14.38 -0.38
N SER A 65 34.81 -15.01 -1.08
CA SER A 65 33.45 -15.24 -0.59
C SER A 65 33.43 -16.33 0.47
N ASN A 66 32.73 -16.09 1.57
CA ASN A 66 32.38 -17.12 2.55
C ASN A 66 30.87 -17.33 2.51
N PRO A 67 30.37 -18.57 2.40
CA PRO A 67 28.95 -18.85 2.56
C PRO A 67 28.48 -18.40 3.96
N VAL A 68 27.41 -17.60 3.98
CA VAL A 68 26.76 -17.14 5.22
C VAL A 68 25.35 -17.69 5.23
N ILE A 69 24.97 -18.36 6.32
CA ILE A 69 23.60 -18.80 6.54
C ILE A 69 22.83 -17.63 7.16
N VAL A 70 21.75 -17.20 6.50
CA VAL A 70 20.89 -16.10 6.96
C VAL A 70 19.52 -16.68 7.31
N ALA A 71 19.10 -16.52 8.56
CA ALA A 71 17.76 -16.89 8.99
C ALA A 71 16.77 -15.77 8.64
N VAL A 72 15.72 -16.12 7.89
CA VAL A 72 14.64 -15.19 7.52
C VAL A 72 13.39 -15.58 8.32
N ILE A 73 12.93 -14.67 9.18
CA ILE A 73 11.71 -14.84 9.98
C ILE A 73 10.60 -14.03 9.30
N ASP A 74 9.87 -14.68 8.42
CA ASP A 74 8.79 -14.07 7.63
C ASP A 74 7.67 -15.10 7.42
N SER A 75 6.81 -14.86 6.44
CA SER A 75 5.73 -15.70 5.94
C SER A 75 6.19 -16.98 5.20
N GLY A 76 7.50 -17.23 5.14
CA GLY A 76 8.10 -18.38 4.47
C GLY A 76 8.81 -18.01 3.16
N VAL A 77 9.17 -19.03 2.39
CA VAL A 77 9.85 -18.87 1.09
C VAL A 77 9.30 -19.88 0.09
N ASP A 78 9.21 -19.48 -1.19
CA ASP A 78 8.93 -20.42 -2.27
C ASP A 78 10.16 -21.28 -2.55
N THR A 79 10.13 -22.52 -2.05
CA THR A 79 11.23 -23.48 -2.21
C THR A 79 11.40 -23.99 -3.64
N LEU A 80 10.44 -23.72 -4.53
CA LEU A 80 10.48 -24.11 -5.95
C LEU A 80 10.91 -22.96 -6.87
N HIS A 81 11.09 -21.75 -6.34
CA HIS A 81 11.51 -20.60 -7.13
C HIS A 81 12.88 -20.81 -7.77
N GLU A 82 12.97 -20.61 -9.08
CA GLU A 82 14.16 -20.94 -9.89
C GLU A 82 15.44 -20.24 -9.41
N ASP A 83 15.33 -18.95 -9.07
CA ASP A 83 16.47 -18.16 -8.56
C ASP A 83 16.86 -18.45 -7.10
N LEU A 84 15.96 -19.06 -6.30
CA LEU A 84 16.22 -19.31 -4.88
C LEU A 84 16.67 -20.73 -4.62
N LYS A 85 16.17 -21.71 -5.39
CA LYS A 85 16.37 -23.14 -5.16
C LYS A 85 17.84 -23.54 -4.97
N SER A 86 18.77 -22.88 -5.66
CA SER A 86 20.21 -23.19 -5.58
C SER A 86 20.90 -22.62 -4.33
N ILE A 87 20.31 -21.63 -3.67
CA ILE A 87 20.88 -20.93 -2.50
C ILE A 87 20.14 -21.21 -1.19
N LEU A 88 19.02 -21.94 -1.23
CA LEU A 88 18.28 -22.32 -0.03
C LEU A 88 19.18 -23.16 0.89
N TRP A 89 19.21 -22.77 2.16
CA TRP A 89 19.81 -23.60 3.19
C TRP A 89 19.01 -24.89 3.32
N LYS A 90 19.72 -26.03 3.35
CA LYS A 90 19.16 -27.34 3.61
C LYS A 90 19.71 -27.84 4.93
N ASN A 91 18.84 -28.25 5.87
CA ASN A 91 19.27 -28.81 7.14
C ASN A 91 20.10 -30.08 6.88
N PRO A 92 21.43 -30.07 7.16
CA PRO A 92 22.28 -31.22 6.88
C PRO A 92 22.07 -32.37 7.87
N LYS A 93 21.30 -32.14 8.95
CA LYS A 93 21.04 -33.12 9.99
C LYS A 93 19.70 -33.86 9.83
N GLU A 94 18.89 -33.46 8.85
CA GLU A 94 17.59 -34.06 8.56
C GLU A 94 17.66 -35.05 7.39
N ILE A 95 16.88 -36.13 7.48
CA ILE A 95 16.63 -37.08 6.39
C ILE A 95 15.22 -36.78 5.82
N PRO A 96 15.13 -36.12 4.65
CA PRO A 96 13.84 -35.65 4.14
C PRO A 96 12.77 -36.74 4.01
N GLY A 97 11.62 -36.52 4.64
CA GLY A 97 10.40 -37.31 4.46
C GLY A 97 10.40 -38.63 5.21
N ASN A 98 11.20 -38.77 6.27
CA ASN A 98 11.22 -39.98 7.09
C ASN A 98 10.21 -39.91 8.26
N GLY A 99 9.57 -38.76 8.48
CA GLY A 99 8.58 -38.54 9.54
C GLY A 99 9.18 -38.47 10.93
N LYS A 100 10.47 -38.19 11.06
CA LYS A 100 11.21 -38.08 12.34
C LYS A 100 11.86 -36.71 12.45
N ASP A 101 12.13 -36.34 13.68
CA ASP A 101 13.03 -35.25 14.03
C ASP A 101 14.41 -35.89 14.22
N ASP A 102 15.26 -35.82 13.19
CA ASP A 102 16.54 -36.53 13.16
C ASP A 102 17.62 -35.80 13.96
N ASP A 103 17.50 -34.47 14.08
CA ASP A 103 18.47 -33.63 14.78
C ASP A 103 18.09 -33.30 16.24
N GLY A 104 16.87 -33.65 16.64
CA GLY A 104 16.34 -33.51 17.99
C GLY A 104 15.98 -32.06 18.37
N ASN A 105 15.72 -31.20 17.38
CA ASN A 105 15.43 -29.78 17.60
C ASN A 105 13.95 -29.48 17.92
N GLY A 106 13.08 -30.49 17.85
CA GLY A 106 11.65 -30.41 18.10
C GLY A 106 10.79 -30.26 16.85
N TYR A 107 11.37 -30.29 15.65
CA TYR A 107 10.71 -30.07 14.37
C TYR A 107 10.92 -31.26 13.42
N ILE A 108 9.84 -31.99 13.12
CA ILE A 108 9.90 -33.16 12.23
C ILE A 108 10.11 -32.71 10.78
N ASP A 109 11.13 -33.25 10.10
CA ASP A 109 11.42 -33.02 8.68
C ASP A 109 11.62 -31.51 8.30
N ASP A 110 12.33 -30.72 9.12
CA ASP A 110 12.56 -29.28 8.89
C ASP A 110 13.65 -28.97 7.84
N VAL A 111 13.57 -29.64 6.69
CA VAL A 111 14.60 -29.70 5.62
C VAL A 111 15.06 -28.34 5.11
N TYR A 112 14.18 -27.35 5.02
CA TYR A 112 14.47 -26.00 4.51
C TYR A 112 14.15 -24.89 5.54
N GLY A 113 13.94 -25.28 6.80
CA GLY A 113 13.39 -24.42 7.84
C GLY A 113 12.02 -24.90 8.31
N TRP A 114 11.34 -24.06 9.10
CA TRP A 114 10.15 -24.45 9.84
C TRP A 114 8.99 -23.46 9.71
N ASN A 115 7.76 -23.97 9.77
CA ASN A 115 6.56 -23.17 9.85
C ASN A 115 5.96 -23.20 11.26
N PHE A 116 6.21 -22.14 12.03
CA PHE A 116 5.73 -21.98 13.40
C PHE A 116 4.22 -21.74 13.54
N LEU A 117 3.53 -21.40 12.45
CA LEU A 117 2.08 -21.15 12.43
C LEU A 117 1.30 -22.31 11.80
N GLY A 118 1.97 -23.26 11.15
CA GLY A 118 1.39 -24.27 10.28
C GLY A 118 0.16 -24.96 10.88
N GLY A 119 -0.78 -25.31 10.01
CA GLY A 119 -1.94 -26.10 10.42
C GLY A 119 -1.51 -27.42 11.06
N LYS A 120 -2.42 -28.05 11.83
CA LYS A 120 -2.17 -29.39 12.44
C LYS A 120 -1.78 -30.48 11.42
N ASP A 121 -2.02 -30.21 10.14
CA ASP A 121 -1.71 -31.05 8.98
C ASP A 121 -0.42 -30.64 8.25
N GLY A 122 0.40 -29.77 8.86
CA GLY A 122 1.66 -29.28 8.29
C GLY A 122 1.50 -28.30 7.13
N ARG A 123 0.27 -27.90 6.76
CA ARG A 123 0.05 -26.98 5.65
C ARG A 123 0.32 -25.54 6.04
N ASN A 124 0.83 -24.77 5.08
CA ASN A 124 1.01 -23.33 5.22
C ASN A 124 -0.34 -22.63 5.35
N VAL A 125 -0.44 -21.76 6.37
CA VAL A 125 -1.58 -20.87 6.54
C VAL A 125 -1.47 -19.77 5.49
N LYS A 126 -2.30 -19.82 4.44
CA LYS A 126 -2.24 -18.85 3.32
C LYS A 126 -2.53 -17.42 3.75
N GLN A 127 -3.40 -17.25 4.74
CA GLN A 127 -3.83 -15.97 5.28
C GLN A 127 -3.92 -16.13 6.79
N ASP A 128 -3.14 -15.35 7.52
CA ASP A 128 -3.22 -15.28 8.98
C ASP A 128 -3.56 -13.86 9.41
N SER A 129 -4.10 -13.73 10.61
CA SER A 129 -4.39 -12.46 11.25
C SER A 129 -3.09 -11.68 11.47
N TYR A 130 -3.09 -10.37 11.24
CA TYR A 130 -1.93 -9.53 11.58
C TYR A 130 -1.56 -9.68 13.06
N GLU A 131 -0.27 -9.61 13.38
CA GLU A 131 0.24 -9.71 14.75
C GLU A 131 -0.49 -8.76 15.70
N GLY A 132 -0.71 -7.50 15.27
CA GLY A 132 -1.44 -6.50 16.04
C GLY A 132 -2.86 -6.94 16.40
N ALA A 133 -3.58 -7.59 15.48
CA ALA A 133 -4.91 -8.13 15.75
C ALA A 133 -4.86 -9.26 16.78
N ARG A 134 -3.90 -10.18 16.66
CA ARG A 134 -3.74 -11.29 17.61
C ARG A 134 -3.43 -10.78 19.01
N VAL A 135 -2.43 -9.91 19.16
CA VAL A 135 -2.04 -9.33 20.45
C VAL A 135 -3.20 -8.55 21.08
N TYR A 136 -3.91 -7.74 20.28
CA TYR A 136 -5.06 -6.98 20.75
C TYR A 136 -6.14 -7.91 21.32
N HIS A 137 -6.57 -8.92 20.56
CA HIS A 137 -7.65 -9.82 20.96
C HIS A 137 -7.27 -10.72 22.14
N THR A 138 -6.04 -11.23 22.19
CA THR A 138 -5.53 -12.05 23.30
C THR A 138 -5.58 -11.29 24.63
N LEU A 139 -5.17 -10.02 24.63
CA LEU A 139 -5.06 -9.22 25.85
C LEU A 139 -6.30 -8.35 26.11
N LYS A 140 -7.28 -8.31 25.19
CA LYS A 140 -8.52 -7.52 25.33
C LYS A 140 -9.32 -7.89 26.57
N ALA A 141 -9.38 -9.18 26.93
CA ALA A 141 -10.08 -9.60 28.15
C ALA A 141 -9.43 -9.02 29.42
N LYS A 142 -8.09 -8.87 29.41
CA LYS A 142 -7.30 -8.38 30.54
C LYS A 142 -7.33 -6.85 30.66
N TYR A 143 -7.25 -6.15 29.53
CA TYR A 143 -7.05 -4.69 29.52
C TYR A 143 -8.18 -3.87 28.87
N GLY A 144 -9.12 -4.50 28.17
CA GLY A 144 -10.14 -3.81 27.36
C GLY A 144 -11.32 -3.24 28.14
N ASN A 145 -11.74 -3.91 29.23
CA ASN A 145 -12.97 -3.59 29.96
C ASN A 145 -12.77 -3.41 31.48
N VAL A 146 -11.52 -3.23 31.93
CA VAL A 146 -11.16 -3.14 33.35
C VAL A 146 -10.70 -1.72 33.66
N THR A 147 -11.17 -1.13 34.75
CA THR A 147 -10.58 0.11 35.31
C THR A 147 -9.20 -0.25 35.87
N LEU A 148 -8.16 -0.11 35.03
CA LEU A 148 -6.79 -0.36 35.42
C LEU A 148 -6.19 0.88 36.09
N ASP A 149 -5.65 0.71 37.29
CA ASP A 149 -4.72 1.67 37.86
C ASP A 149 -3.33 1.44 37.27
N THR A 150 -2.99 2.24 36.25
CA THR A 150 -1.71 2.16 35.56
C THR A 150 -0.50 2.44 36.46
N ALA A 151 -0.69 3.08 37.63
CA ALA A 151 0.40 3.34 38.57
C ALA A 151 0.89 2.07 39.31
N THR A 152 0.08 1.01 39.29
CA THR A 152 0.41 -0.28 39.93
C THR A 152 1.15 -1.24 39.01
N LEU A 153 1.12 -1.02 37.69
CA LEU A 153 1.81 -1.86 36.72
C LEU A 153 3.32 -1.63 36.75
N LYS A 154 4.08 -2.70 36.97
CA LYS A 154 5.56 -2.69 36.99
C LYS A 154 6.10 -3.92 36.26
N GLY A 155 7.35 -3.83 35.81
CA GLY A 155 8.05 -4.92 35.12
C GLY A 155 7.27 -5.42 33.90
N ASP A 156 7.19 -6.75 33.76
CA ASP A 156 6.59 -7.42 32.59
C ASP A 156 5.13 -7.04 32.35
N SER A 157 4.36 -6.77 33.41
CA SER A 157 2.96 -6.36 33.29
C SER A 157 2.78 -4.97 32.67
N LEU A 158 3.77 -4.09 32.85
CA LEU A 158 3.78 -2.77 32.21
C LEU A 158 4.16 -2.87 30.73
N GLU A 159 5.15 -3.70 30.38
CA GLU A 159 5.56 -3.91 29.00
C GLU A 159 4.49 -4.66 28.18
N GLU A 160 3.82 -5.65 28.78
CA GLU A 160 2.66 -6.32 28.17
C GLU A 160 1.54 -5.32 27.90
N TYR A 161 1.24 -4.44 28.87
CA TYR A 161 0.24 -3.39 28.69
C TYR A 161 0.61 -2.39 27.59
N LYS A 162 1.86 -1.92 27.53
CA LYS A 162 2.36 -1.05 26.44
C LYS A 162 2.25 -1.73 25.08
N THR A 163 2.56 -3.02 25.01
CA THR A 163 2.46 -3.83 23.79
C THR A 163 1.00 -3.95 23.35
N TRP A 164 0.09 -4.20 24.29
CA TRP A 164 -1.34 -4.18 24.02
C TRP A 164 -1.85 -2.81 23.55
N LEU A 165 -1.38 -1.70 24.12
CA LEU A 165 -1.76 -0.36 23.65
C LEU A 165 -1.32 -0.09 22.21
N LYS A 166 -0.10 -0.51 21.83
CA LYS A 166 0.36 -0.44 20.43
C LYS A 166 -0.51 -1.29 19.51
N ALA A 167 -0.86 -2.51 19.92
CA ALA A 167 -1.74 -3.40 19.18
C ALA A 167 -3.16 -2.84 19.04
N LYS A 168 -3.72 -2.31 20.14
CA LYS A 168 -5.01 -1.61 20.18
C LYS A 168 -5.04 -0.44 19.21
N SER A 169 -3.99 0.39 19.21
CA SER A 169 -3.86 1.50 18.25
C SER A 169 -3.88 1.02 16.79
N LYS A 170 -3.20 -0.09 16.47
CA LYS A 170 -3.21 -0.65 15.10
C LYS A 170 -4.57 -1.23 14.69
N VAL A 171 -5.36 -1.72 15.64
CA VAL A 171 -6.63 -2.42 15.36
C VAL A 171 -7.84 -1.49 15.45
N GLU A 172 -7.86 -0.60 16.44
CA GLU A 172 -8.93 0.38 16.67
C GLU A 172 -8.63 1.76 16.06
N GLY A 173 -7.38 2.00 15.62
CA GLY A 173 -6.88 3.30 15.19
C GLY A 173 -6.18 4.08 16.32
N GLU A 174 -5.23 4.95 15.96
CA GLU A 174 -4.67 5.92 16.91
C GLU A 174 -5.80 6.84 17.39
N GLY A 175 -6.02 6.91 18.70
CA GLY A 175 -6.89 7.91 19.33
C GLY A 175 -6.39 9.36 19.20
N GLY A 176 -5.65 9.70 18.14
CA GLY A 176 -5.26 11.06 17.79
C GLY A 176 -6.29 11.65 16.82
N GLU A 177 -7.18 12.51 17.33
CA GLU A 177 -8.12 13.42 16.64
C GLU A 177 -8.95 12.93 15.42
N ALA A 178 -8.79 11.71 14.90
CA ALA A 178 -9.39 11.25 13.65
C ALA A 178 -10.24 9.94 13.68
N PRO A 179 -10.39 9.15 14.77
CA PRO A 179 -11.39 8.07 14.79
C PRO A 179 -12.82 8.64 14.79
N GLY A 180 -12.98 9.81 15.41
CA GLY A 180 -14.21 10.59 15.34
C GLY A 180 -14.47 11.07 13.92
N LEU A 181 -13.44 11.44 13.15
CA LEU A 181 -13.60 11.88 11.77
C LEU A 181 -14.01 10.72 10.88
N ASP A 182 -13.33 9.57 10.94
CA ASP A 182 -13.61 8.42 10.05
C ASP A 182 -14.92 7.71 10.41
N LEU A 183 -15.19 7.44 11.70
CA LEU A 183 -16.47 6.84 12.11
C LEU A 183 -17.65 7.83 11.97
N SER A 184 -17.46 9.13 12.20
CA SER A 184 -18.49 10.14 11.93
C SER A 184 -18.70 10.34 10.43
N MET A 185 -17.64 10.30 9.62
CA MET A 185 -17.74 10.32 8.15
C MET A 185 -18.45 9.08 7.64
N LEU A 186 -18.13 7.89 8.13
CA LEU A 186 -18.83 6.64 7.82
C LEU A 186 -20.29 6.68 8.26
N ARG A 187 -20.59 7.20 9.46
CA ARG A 187 -21.99 7.38 9.93
C ARG A 187 -22.75 8.41 9.08
N LYS A 188 -22.10 9.52 8.71
CA LYS A 188 -22.67 10.55 7.81
C LYS A 188 -22.87 10.00 6.40
N ALA A 189 -21.91 9.25 5.88
CA ALA A 189 -21.99 8.58 4.58
C ALA A 189 -23.11 7.54 4.57
N LEU A 190 -23.25 6.72 5.63
CA LEU A 190 -24.35 5.76 5.78
C LEU A 190 -25.71 6.47 5.83
N ASN A 191 -25.85 7.54 6.60
CA ASN A 191 -27.09 8.30 6.68
C ASN A 191 -27.43 8.99 5.34
N SER A 192 -26.42 9.51 4.65
CA SER A 192 -26.56 10.08 3.31
C SER A 192 -26.95 9.02 2.28
N ALA A 193 -26.36 7.83 2.35
CA ALA A 193 -26.68 6.69 1.50
C ALA A 193 -28.12 6.22 1.72
N LYS A 194 -28.57 6.10 2.98
CA LYS A 194 -29.97 5.77 3.31
C LYS A 194 -30.97 6.79 2.77
N LYS A 195 -30.67 8.08 2.89
CA LYS A 195 -31.51 9.15 2.34
C LYS A 195 -31.56 9.09 0.82
N SER A 196 -30.40 8.89 0.18
CA SER A 196 -30.27 8.77 -1.27
C SER A 196 -31.01 7.54 -1.79
N ASP A 197 -30.91 6.41 -1.10
CA ASP A 197 -31.63 5.17 -1.40
C ASP A 197 -33.14 5.40 -1.33
N SER A 198 -33.66 6.04 -0.27
CA SER A 198 -35.09 6.36 -0.16
C SER A 198 -35.59 7.26 -1.31
N ILE A 199 -34.82 8.28 -1.70
CA ILE A 199 -35.16 9.17 -2.82
C ILE A 199 -35.19 8.39 -4.14
N LEU A 200 -34.17 7.57 -4.40
CA LEU A 200 -34.03 6.85 -5.67
C LEU A 200 -35.05 5.71 -5.80
N ARG A 201 -35.40 5.00 -4.72
CA ARG A 201 -36.50 4.02 -4.73
C ARG A 201 -37.81 4.63 -5.20
N LYS A 202 -38.14 5.82 -4.67
CA LYS A 202 -39.36 6.54 -5.04
C LYS A 202 -39.29 7.05 -6.48
N ALA A 203 -38.16 7.59 -6.91
CA ALA A 203 -37.98 8.13 -8.25
C ALA A 203 -37.93 7.04 -9.34
N LEU A 204 -37.39 5.87 -9.03
CA LEU A 204 -37.34 4.69 -9.91
C LEU A 204 -38.62 3.85 -9.85
N GLY A 205 -39.44 4.00 -8.80
CA GLY A 205 -40.58 3.13 -8.55
C GLY A 205 -40.18 1.68 -8.21
N LYS A 206 -39.02 1.48 -7.58
CA LYS A 206 -38.47 0.16 -7.26
C LYS A 206 -38.04 0.05 -5.80
N ASP A 207 -38.35 -1.08 -5.18
CA ASP A 207 -37.85 -1.43 -3.85
C ASP A 207 -36.41 -1.94 -3.86
N THR A 208 -35.83 -2.28 -5.01
CA THR A 208 -34.40 -2.55 -5.14
C THR A 208 -33.93 -2.05 -6.49
N PHE A 209 -32.70 -1.54 -6.53
CA PHE A 209 -32.06 -1.09 -7.76
C PHE A 209 -30.56 -1.38 -7.71
N THR A 210 -29.94 -1.47 -8.87
CA THR A 210 -28.51 -1.75 -9.05
C THR A 210 -27.76 -0.50 -9.49
N GLY A 211 -26.42 -0.56 -9.49
CA GLY A 211 -25.59 0.48 -10.10
C GLY A 211 -25.94 0.73 -11.58
N ASN A 212 -26.29 -0.32 -12.33
CA ASN A 212 -26.69 -0.22 -13.73
C ASN A 212 -28.04 0.50 -13.91
N ASP A 213 -29.01 0.25 -13.01
CA ASP A 213 -30.28 0.98 -12.97
C ASP A 213 -30.02 2.48 -12.74
N LEU A 214 -29.12 2.83 -11.82
CA LEU A 214 -28.76 4.22 -11.54
C LEU A 214 -28.04 4.88 -12.72
N ASP A 215 -27.17 4.15 -13.41
CA ASP A 215 -26.36 4.72 -14.48
C ASP A 215 -27.22 5.26 -15.62
N THR A 216 -28.24 4.48 -15.99
CA THR A 216 -29.20 4.79 -17.06
C THR A 216 -30.34 5.70 -16.61
N PHE A 217 -30.60 5.80 -15.30
CA PHE A 217 -31.68 6.62 -14.75
C PHE A 217 -31.48 8.13 -14.98
N GLN A 218 -32.50 8.80 -15.53
CA GLN A 218 -32.50 10.26 -15.72
C GLN A 218 -33.10 10.96 -14.50
N ALA A 219 -32.23 11.45 -13.62
CA ALA A 219 -32.62 12.11 -12.39
C ALA A 219 -33.22 13.51 -12.64
N ASN A 220 -34.42 13.75 -12.12
CA ASN A 220 -35.16 14.99 -12.24
C ASN A 220 -35.07 15.80 -10.94
N GLY A 221 -34.79 17.10 -11.07
CA GLY A 221 -34.62 17.98 -9.90
C GLY A 221 -33.30 17.76 -9.13
N VAL A 222 -33.05 18.67 -8.19
CA VAL A 222 -31.74 18.78 -7.52
C VAL A 222 -31.47 17.61 -6.56
N ALA A 223 -32.51 17.13 -5.86
CA ALA A 223 -32.39 16.06 -4.88
C ALA A 223 -32.07 14.69 -5.49
N GLU A 224 -32.70 14.34 -6.63
CA GLU A 224 -32.45 13.07 -7.32
C GLU A 224 -31.06 13.06 -7.96
N LYS A 225 -30.61 14.19 -8.52
CA LYS A 225 -29.26 14.32 -9.10
C LYS A 225 -28.18 14.15 -8.05
N ALA A 226 -28.34 14.76 -6.88
CA ALA A 226 -27.42 14.60 -5.76
C ALA A 226 -27.41 13.16 -5.21
N ALA A 227 -28.59 12.54 -5.06
CA ALA A 227 -28.73 11.15 -4.60
C ALA A 227 -28.08 10.15 -5.57
N LYS A 228 -28.35 10.30 -6.89
CA LYS A 228 -27.74 9.47 -7.94
C LYS A 228 -26.22 9.60 -7.92
N GLY A 229 -25.68 10.82 -7.88
CA GLY A 229 -24.23 11.05 -7.87
C GLY A 229 -23.54 10.39 -6.68
N GLY A 230 -24.11 10.54 -5.47
CA GLY A 230 -23.52 9.97 -4.25
C GLY A 230 -23.51 8.43 -4.23
N LEU A 231 -24.62 7.79 -4.61
CA LEU A 231 -24.69 6.33 -4.60
C LEU A 231 -23.99 5.68 -5.80
N LEU A 232 -24.02 6.29 -6.98
CA LEU A 232 -23.34 5.75 -8.16
C LEU A 232 -21.81 5.74 -7.98
N TYR A 233 -21.25 6.73 -7.26
CA TYR A 233 -19.85 6.70 -6.86
C TYR A 233 -19.53 5.48 -5.99
N LEU A 234 -20.38 5.16 -5.00
CA LEU A 234 -20.18 3.99 -4.13
C LEU A 234 -20.35 2.65 -4.84
N PHE A 235 -21.17 2.56 -5.90
CA PHE A 235 -21.29 1.34 -6.71
C PHE A 235 -20.09 1.10 -7.63
N ARG A 236 -19.27 2.13 -7.86
CA ARG A 236 -18.12 2.09 -8.79
C ARG A 236 -16.76 2.11 -8.10
N ALA A 237 -16.72 2.49 -6.82
CA ALA A 237 -15.55 2.42 -5.96
C ALA A 237 -15.30 0.97 -5.51
#